data_AF-A0A2R4KWJ6-F1
#
_entry.id   AF-A0A2R4KWJ6-F1
#
_cell.length_a   1.000
_cell.length_b   1.000
_cell.length_c   1.000
_cell.angle_alpha   90.00
_cell.angle_beta   90.00
_cell.angle_gamma   90.00
#
_symmetry.space_group_name_H-M   'P 1'
#
loop_
_entity.id
_entity.type
_entity.pdbx_description
1 polymer ?
#
loop_
_entity_poly.entity_id
_entity_poly.type
_entity_poly.pdbx_seq_one_letter_code
_entity_poly.pdbx_strand_id
1 'polypeptide(L)'
;FLDLIVKQIEALNAKFGCSVPLLLMNSFNTHDDTLKIVEKYANSNIDIHTFNQSQYPRLVTEDFAPLPCKGNSGKDGWYPPGHGDVFPSLMNSGKLDALLAKGKEYVFVANSDNLGAIVDLKILNHLILHKNEYCMEVTPKT
;
A
#
# COMPACT_ATOMS: atom_id res chain seq x y z
N PHE A 1 9.94 -5.20 -9.65
CA PHE A 1 9.26 -5.67 -8.41
C PHE A 1 7.77 -5.85 -8.62
N LEU A 2 7.03 -4.82 -9.04
CA LEU A 2 5.57 -4.89 -9.20
C LEU A 2 5.10 -6.07 -10.06
N ASP A 3 5.79 -6.36 -11.17
CA ASP A 3 5.47 -7.52 -12.01
C ASP A 3 5.53 -8.86 -11.27
N LEU A 4 6.47 -9.02 -10.33
CA LEU A 4 6.58 -10.23 -9.52
C LEU A 4 5.46 -10.30 -8.48
N ILE A 5 5.12 -9.18 -7.86
CA ILE A 5 4.01 -9.08 -6.89
C ILE A 5 2.69 -9.43 -7.58
N VAL A 6 2.43 -8.86 -8.76
CA VAL A 6 1.23 -9.18 -9.55
C VAL A 6 1.17 -10.67 -9.87
N LYS A 7 2.26 -11.25 -10.37
CA LYS A 7 2.34 -12.69 -10.67
C LYS A 7 2.12 -13.58 -9.44
N GLN A 8 2.61 -13.17 -8.28
CA GLN A 8 2.40 -13.91 -7.02
C GLN A 8 0.91 -13.95 -6.65
N ILE A 9 0.20 -12.83 -6.75
CA ILE A 9 -1.23 -12.75 -6.46
C ILE A 9 -2.07 -13.44 -7.54
N GLU A 10 -1.72 -13.31 -8.83
CA GLU A 10 -2.38 -14.06 -9.91
C GLU A 10 -2.24 -15.58 -9.72
N ALA A 11 -1.03 -16.06 -9.37
CA ALA A 11 -0.80 -17.46 -9.09
C ALA A 11 -1.60 -17.95 -7.88
N LEU A 12 -1.75 -17.12 -6.84
CA LEU A 12 -2.58 -17.40 -5.68
C LEU A 12 -4.07 -17.53 -6.07
N ASN A 13 -4.58 -16.55 -6.81
CA ASN A 13 -5.96 -16.51 -7.31
C ASN A 13 -6.27 -17.72 -8.19
N ALA A 14 -5.38 -18.05 -9.13
CA ALA A 14 -5.53 -19.21 -10.01
C ALA A 14 -5.48 -20.54 -9.26
N LYS A 15 -4.58 -20.66 -8.27
CA LYS A 15 -4.42 -21.90 -7.49
C LYS A 15 -5.62 -22.21 -6.60
N PHE A 16 -6.20 -21.20 -5.97
CA PHE A 16 -7.26 -21.38 -4.98
C PHE A 16 -8.65 -20.97 -5.48
N GLY A 17 -8.76 -20.52 -6.75
CA GLY A 17 -10.03 -20.04 -7.31
C GLY A 17 -10.57 -18.81 -6.57
N CYS A 18 -9.69 -17.99 -6.00
CA CYS A 18 -10.05 -16.82 -5.20
C CYS A 18 -9.77 -15.51 -5.96
N SER A 19 -10.23 -14.40 -5.39
CA SER A 19 -10.01 -13.04 -5.92
C SER A 19 -9.46 -12.16 -4.81
N VAL A 20 -8.14 -12.21 -4.63
CA VAL A 20 -7.37 -11.36 -3.73
C VAL A 20 -7.02 -10.07 -4.47
N PRO A 21 -7.47 -8.89 -3.97
CA PRO A 21 -7.10 -7.61 -4.55
C PRO A 21 -5.69 -7.20 -4.14
N LEU A 22 -4.96 -6.56 -5.05
CA LEU A 22 -3.67 -5.94 -4.80
C LEU A 22 -3.85 -4.44 -4.59
N LEU A 23 -3.42 -3.92 -3.44
CA LEU A 23 -3.45 -2.50 -3.14
C LEU A 23 -2.05 -1.90 -3.25
N LEU A 24 -1.93 -0.81 -4.01
CA LEU A 24 -0.68 -0.04 -4.15
C LEU A 24 -0.87 1.35 -3.52
N MET A 25 -0.22 1.55 -2.38
CA MET A 25 -0.12 2.87 -1.74
C MET A 25 1.00 3.67 -2.41
N ASN A 26 0.61 4.68 -3.17
CA ASN A 26 1.51 5.54 -3.92
C ASN A 26 1.79 6.85 -3.16
N SER A 27 2.72 7.64 -3.68
CA SER A 27 2.92 9.04 -3.32
C SER A 27 2.73 9.92 -4.55
N PHE A 28 2.63 11.23 -4.37
CA PHE A 28 2.66 12.19 -5.49
C PHE A 28 3.95 12.11 -6.35
N ASN A 29 5.00 11.44 -5.86
CA ASN A 29 6.23 11.20 -6.62
C ASN A 29 6.16 9.92 -7.47
N THR A 30 5.34 8.95 -7.10
CA THR A 30 5.32 7.60 -7.70
C THR A 30 4.03 7.25 -8.42
N HIS A 31 2.96 8.05 -8.23
CA HIS A 31 1.63 7.75 -8.72
C HIS A 31 1.58 7.56 -10.25
N ASP A 32 2.06 8.55 -11.01
CA ASP A 32 1.96 8.55 -12.47
C ASP A 32 2.73 7.39 -13.09
N ASP A 33 3.89 7.04 -12.53
CA ASP A 33 4.69 5.92 -13.02
C ASP A 33 4.07 4.57 -12.64
N THR A 34 3.40 4.50 -11.48
CA THR A 34 2.68 3.29 -11.08
C THR A 34 1.49 3.02 -12.00
N LEU A 35 0.72 4.06 -12.37
CA LEU A 35 -0.42 3.91 -13.27
C LEU A 35 -0.03 3.32 -14.63
N LYS A 36 1.07 3.81 -15.23
CA LYS A 36 1.59 3.28 -16.51
C LYS A 36 1.95 1.79 -16.45
N ILE A 37 2.37 1.31 -15.27
CA ILE A 37 2.71 -0.12 -15.09
C ILE A 37 1.43 -0.93 -14.87
N VAL A 38 0.48 -0.42 -14.06
CA VAL A 38 -0.81 -1.08 -13.79
C VAL A 38 -1.63 -1.25 -15.06
N GLU A 39 -1.57 -0.31 -16.01
CA GLU A 39 -2.24 -0.41 -17.32
C GLU A 39 -1.87 -1.68 -18.10
N LYS A 40 -0.64 -2.19 -17.93
CA LYS A 40 -0.19 -3.45 -18.57
C LYS A 40 -0.98 -4.68 -18.09
N TYR A 41 -1.60 -4.58 -16.91
CA TYR A 41 -2.34 -5.63 -16.24
C TYR A 41 -3.87 -5.45 -16.39
N ALA A 42 -4.34 -4.58 -17.28
CA ALA A 42 -5.77 -4.36 -17.50
C ALA A 42 -6.52 -5.65 -17.94
N ASN A 43 -5.84 -6.58 -18.60
CA ASN A 43 -6.39 -7.87 -19.04
C ASN A 43 -6.00 -9.05 -18.12
N SER A 44 -5.35 -8.77 -16.99
CA SER A 44 -4.91 -9.79 -16.03
C SER A 44 -6.04 -10.15 -15.06
N ASN A 45 -6.01 -11.38 -14.52
CA ASN A 45 -7.02 -11.86 -13.57
C ASN A 45 -6.70 -11.41 -12.12
N ILE A 46 -6.59 -10.10 -11.94
CA ILE A 46 -6.23 -9.47 -10.67
C ILE A 46 -6.90 -8.10 -10.55
N ASP A 47 -7.53 -7.84 -9.40
CA ASP A 47 -8.09 -6.53 -9.07
C ASP A 47 -6.99 -5.67 -8.44
N ILE A 48 -6.48 -4.68 -9.18
CA ILE A 48 -5.45 -3.76 -8.71
C ILE A 48 -6.09 -2.43 -8.33
N HIS A 49 -5.89 -2.01 -7.09
CA HIS A 49 -6.31 -0.71 -6.60
C HIS A 49 -5.09 0.16 -6.29
N THR A 50 -5.15 1.42 -6.71
CA THR A 50 -4.16 2.43 -6.34
C THR A 50 -4.82 3.49 -5.45
N PHE A 51 -4.07 4.03 -4.50
CA PHE A 51 -4.45 5.21 -3.73
C PHE A 51 -3.19 5.99 -3.37
N ASN A 52 -3.31 7.31 -3.20
CA ASN A 52 -2.19 8.14 -2.77
C ASN A 52 -2.21 8.32 -1.26
N GLN A 53 -1.03 8.24 -0.67
CA GLN A 53 -0.80 8.71 0.69
C GLN A 53 -0.83 10.25 0.75
N SER A 54 -0.94 10.79 1.95
CA SER A 54 -0.98 12.22 2.24
C SER A 54 0.25 12.96 1.71
N GLN A 55 0.09 14.26 1.49
CA GLN A 55 1.16 15.17 1.09
C GLN A 55 1.25 16.30 2.12
N TYR A 56 2.31 16.31 2.93
CA TYR A 56 2.50 17.29 3.99
C TYR A 56 3.52 18.36 3.57
N PRO A 57 3.33 19.62 3.97
CA PRO A 57 4.28 20.67 3.66
C PRO A 57 5.55 20.46 4.49
N ARG A 58 6.72 20.59 3.86
CA ARG A 58 7.99 20.66 4.61
C ARG A 58 8.01 21.95 5.42
N LEU A 59 8.68 21.91 6.56
CA LEU A 59 8.86 23.08 7.41
C LEU A 59 10.28 23.64 7.22
N VAL A 60 10.37 24.96 7.21
CA VAL A 60 11.64 25.70 7.27
C VAL A 60 12.16 25.64 8.69
N THR A 61 13.42 25.29 8.88
CA THR A 61 14.00 25.04 10.21
C THR A 61 14.15 26.31 11.04
N GLU A 62 14.39 27.45 10.39
CA GLU A 62 14.71 28.71 11.03
C GLU A 62 13.48 29.37 11.67
N ASP A 63 12.31 29.24 11.05
CA ASP A 63 11.09 29.94 11.47
C ASP A 63 9.86 29.05 11.60
N PHE A 64 10.02 27.73 11.41
CA PHE A 64 8.96 26.72 11.48
C PHE A 64 7.77 26.98 10.55
N ALA A 65 7.93 27.83 9.54
CA ALA A 65 6.88 28.10 8.56
C ALA A 65 6.81 26.98 7.51
N PRO A 66 5.61 26.68 6.96
CA PRO A 66 5.49 25.81 5.81
C PRO A 66 6.27 26.37 4.61
N LEU A 67 7.19 25.57 4.06
CA LEU A 67 8.01 25.93 2.90
C LEU A 67 7.18 26.39 1.68
N PRO A 68 6.00 25.78 1.38
CA PRO A 68 5.11 26.29 0.33
C PRO A 68 4.65 27.75 0.53
N CYS A 69 4.53 28.21 1.78
CA CYS A 69 4.15 29.60 2.07
C CYS A 69 5.29 30.61 1.80
N LYS A 70 6.52 30.14 1.59
CA LYS A 70 7.69 30.98 1.25
C LYS A 70 7.89 31.16 -0.26
N GLY A 71 6.89 30.80 -1.07
CA GLY A 71 6.94 30.87 -2.52
C GLY A 71 7.54 29.62 -3.19
N ASN A 72 7.95 28.61 -2.43
CA ASN A 72 8.40 27.32 -2.96
C ASN A 72 7.27 26.30 -2.94
N SER A 73 6.28 26.49 -3.82
CA SER A 73 5.11 25.60 -3.95
C SER A 73 5.35 24.39 -4.85
N GLY A 74 6.57 24.19 -5.36
CA GLY A 74 6.94 23.02 -6.17
C GLY A 74 6.95 21.72 -5.37
N LYS A 75 7.20 20.58 -6.03
CA LYS A 75 7.21 19.24 -5.40
C LYS A 75 8.16 19.17 -4.18
N ASP A 76 9.27 19.90 -4.22
CA ASP A 76 10.26 19.95 -3.13
C ASP A 76 9.74 20.63 -1.85
N GLY A 77 8.66 21.40 -1.95
CA GLY A 77 7.96 22.00 -0.81
C GLY A 77 7.19 20.98 0.03
N TRP A 78 7.08 19.74 -0.43
CA TRP A 78 6.21 18.72 0.15
C TRP A 78 6.93 17.39 0.38
N TYR A 79 6.37 16.55 1.24
CA TYR A 79 6.86 15.20 1.47
C TYR A 79 5.71 14.23 1.80
N PRO A 80 5.84 12.94 1.44
CA PRO A 80 4.96 11.91 1.96
C PRO A 80 5.30 11.66 3.45
N PRO A 81 4.33 11.64 4.38
CA PRO A 81 4.59 11.54 5.83
C PRO A 81 4.96 10.14 6.32
N GLY A 82 5.69 9.37 5.50
CA GLY A 82 6.14 8.02 5.81
C GLY A 82 5.04 6.96 5.74
N HIS A 83 5.44 5.69 5.89
CA HIS A 83 4.52 4.55 5.71
C HIS A 83 3.45 4.43 6.81
N GLY A 84 3.59 5.14 7.94
CA GLY A 84 2.57 5.18 8.99
C GLY A 84 1.26 5.84 8.55
N ASP A 85 1.31 6.65 7.48
CA ASP A 85 0.14 7.28 6.86
C ASP A 85 -0.75 6.29 6.08
N VAL A 86 -0.36 5.02 5.98
CA VAL A 86 -1.18 3.97 5.34
C VAL A 86 -2.57 3.87 5.93
N PHE A 87 -2.73 3.98 7.26
CA PHE A 87 -4.03 3.87 7.91
C PHE A 87 -4.97 5.04 7.56
N PRO A 88 -4.61 6.31 7.81
CA PRO A 88 -5.47 7.43 7.46
C PRO A 88 -5.67 7.53 5.94
N SER A 89 -4.66 7.25 5.11
CA SER A 89 -4.81 7.34 3.66
C SER A 89 -5.67 6.23 3.07
N LEU A 90 -5.58 5.00 3.58
CA LEU A 90 -6.48 3.93 3.16
C LEU A 90 -7.93 4.23 3.55
N MET A 91 -8.14 4.77 4.75
CA MET A 91 -9.47 5.22 5.23
C MET A 91 -10.01 6.37 4.34
N ASN A 92 -9.24 7.44 4.18
CA ASN A 92 -9.64 8.63 3.42
C ASN A 92 -9.84 8.37 1.93
N SER A 93 -9.20 7.34 1.37
CA SER A 93 -9.40 6.93 -0.01
C SER A 93 -10.76 6.28 -0.29
N GLY A 94 -11.52 5.94 0.76
CA GLY A 94 -12.76 5.15 0.66
C GLY A 94 -12.55 3.69 0.29
N LYS A 95 -11.30 3.25 0.07
CA LYS A 95 -10.97 1.86 -0.26
C LYS A 95 -11.18 0.94 0.93
N LEU A 96 -10.93 1.40 2.16
CA LEU A 96 -11.20 0.63 3.37
C LEU A 96 -12.67 0.18 3.41
N ASP A 97 -13.60 1.13 3.35
CA ASP A 97 -15.04 0.85 3.38
C ASP A 97 -15.48 -0.04 2.21
N ALA A 98 -14.95 0.21 1.01
CA ALA A 98 -15.24 -0.61 -0.17
C ALA A 98 -14.77 -2.06 -0.02
N LEU A 99 -13.63 -2.30 0.64
CA LEU A 99 -13.10 -3.64 0.89
C LEU A 99 -13.86 -4.34 2.02
N LEU A 100 -14.20 -3.62 3.09
CA LEU A 100 -15.04 -4.14 4.17
C LEU A 100 -16.41 -4.55 3.63
N ALA A 101 -17.03 -3.74 2.76
CA ALA A 101 -18.30 -4.07 2.10
C ALA A 101 -18.21 -5.32 1.20
N LYS A 102 -17.02 -5.65 0.68
CA LYS A 102 -16.73 -6.91 -0.04
C LYS A 102 -16.42 -8.08 0.90
N GLY A 103 -16.52 -7.91 2.22
CA GLY A 103 -16.26 -8.95 3.21
C GLY A 103 -14.78 -9.23 3.47
N LYS A 104 -13.88 -8.28 3.21
CA LYS A 104 -12.45 -8.42 3.55
C LYS A 104 -12.23 -8.04 5.02
N GLU A 105 -11.50 -8.86 5.76
CA GLU A 105 -11.28 -8.66 7.22
C GLU A 105 -9.84 -8.28 7.57
N TYR A 106 -8.86 -8.70 6.76
CA TYR A 106 -7.43 -8.50 7.01
C TYR A 106 -6.75 -7.86 5.81
N VAL A 107 -5.73 -7.05 6.09
CA VAL A 107 -4.79 -6.52 5.09
C VAL A 107 -3.38 -6.96 5.43
N PHE A 108 -2.67 -7.50 4.44
CA PHE A 108 -1.25 -7.80 4.53
C PHE A 108 -0.46 -6.63 3.95
N VAL A 109 0.39 -6.00 4.76
CA VAL A 109 1.17 -4.82 4.37
C VAL A 109 2.65 -5.18 4.31
N ALA A 110 3.27 -4.92 3.17
CA ALA A 110 4.69 -5.12 2.94
C ALA A 110 5.25 -4.04 2.02
N ASN A 111 6.57 -3.84 2.06
CA ASN A 111 7.24 -2.95 1.12
C ASN A 111 7.22 -3.55 -0.28
N SER A 112 7.04 -2.69 -1.29
CA SER A 112 6.97 -3.10 -2.69
C SER A 112 8.28 -3.67 -3.25
N ASP A 113 9.40 -3.50 -2.53
CA ASP A 113 10.72 -4.01 -2.89
C ASP A 113 11.10 -5.31 -2.15
N ASN A 114 10.32 -5.73 -1.15
CA ASN A 114 10.55 -6.97 -0.42
C ASN A 114 9.89 -8.17 -1.12
N LEU A 115 10.65 -8.85 -1.99
CA LEU A 115 10.17 -10.03 -2.72
C LEU A 115 9.93 -11.27 -1.84
N GLY A 116 10.45 -11.29 -0.61
CA GLY A 116 10.23 -12.36 0.35
C GLY A 116 8.88 -12.26 1.06
N ALA A 117 8.22 -11.10 1.00
CA ALA A 117 6.91 -10.87 1.59
C ALA A 117 5.79 -11.44 0.69
N ILE A 118 5.56 -12.74 0.79
CA ILE A 118 4.47 -13.44 0.12
C ILE A 118 3.34 -13.76 1.10
N VAL A 119 2.13 -13.99 0.59
CA VAL A 119 0.98 -14.39 1.42
C VAL A 119 1.25 -15.76 2.05
N ASP A 120 1.39 -15.80 3.37
CA ASP A 120 1.50 -17.03 4.16
C ASP A 120 0.14 -17.40 4.80
N LEU A 121 -0.44 -18.50 4.33
CA LEU A 121 -1.73 -18.99 4.82
C LEU A 121 -1.70 -19.49 6.26
N LYS A 122 -0.54 -19.92 6.77
CA LYS A 122 -0.41 -20.37 8.17
C LYS A 122 -0.48 -19.17 9.11
N ILE A 123 0.17 -18.06 8.74
CA ILE A 123 0.07 -16.80 9.48
C ILE A 123 -1.38 -16.32 9.46
N LEU A 124 -1.99 -16.20 8.27
CA LEU A 124 -3.39 -15.76 8.15
C LEU A 124 -4.35 -16.63 8.97
N ASN A 125 -4.21 -17.95 8.90
CA ASN A 125 -5.04 -18.88 9.67
C ASN A 125 -4.88 -18.68 11.19
N HIS A 126 -3.65 -18.43 11.67
CA HIS A 126 -3.41 -18.12 13.08
C HIS A 126 -4.15 -16.84 13.52
N LEU A 127 -4.07 -15.76 12.72
CA LEU A 127 -4.75 -14.50 13.03
C LEU A 127 -6.26 -14.67 13.13
N ILE A 128 -6.87 -15.41 12.19
CA ILE A 128 -8.31 -15.67 12.16
C ILE A 128 -8.73 -16.49 13.40
N LEU A 129 -8.01 -17.56 13.72
CA LEU A 129 -8.34 -18.44 14.85
C LEU A 129 -8.28 -17.72 16.21
N HIS A 130 -7.31 -16.82 16.37
CA HIS A 130 -7.09 -16.10 17.62
C HIS A 130 -7.66 -14.68 17.64
N LYS A 131 -8.29 -14.24 16.55
CA LYS A 131 -8.85 -12.90 16.36
C LYS A 131 -7.83 -11.79 16.65
N ASN A 132 -6.62 -11.94 16.15
CA ASN A 132 -5.57 -10.93 16.32
C ASN A 132 -5.83 -9.75 15.38
N GLU A 133 -6.09 -8.55 15.91
CA GLU A 133 -6.34 -7.36 15.07
C GLU A 133 -5.08 -6.86 14.35
N TYR A 134 -3.89 -7.17 14.87
CA TYR A 134 -2.62 -6.73 14.31
C TYR A 134 -1.53 -7.78 14.53
N CYS A 135 -0.66 -7.95 13.53
CA CYS A 135 0.51 -8.81 13.60
C CYS A 135 1.66 -8.18 12.81
N MET A 136 2.86 -8.24 13.39
CA MET A 136 4.10 -7.82 12.74
C MET A 136 5.04 -9.00 12.64
N GLU A 137 5.43 -9.35 11.42
CA GLU A 137 6.46 -10.35 11.19
C GLU A 137 7.84 -9.81 11.60
N VAL A 138 8.58 -10.61 12.36
CA VAL A 138 9.94 -10.28 12.81
C VAL A 138 10.90 -11.40 12.41
N THR A 139 12.18 -11.03 12.24
CA THR A 139 13.26 -11.98 11.91
C THR A 139 14.43 -11.79 12.88
N PRO A 140 15.21 -12.84 13.21
CA PRO A 140 16.38 -12.70 14.07
C PRO A 140 17.37 -11.65 13.54
N LYS A 141 17.92 -10.86 14.47
CA LYS A 141 18.96 -9.89 14.14
C LYS A 141 20.27 -10.64 13.83
N THR A 142 20.85 -10.37 12.67
CA THR A 142 22.17 -10.86 12.25
C THR A 142 23.30 -10.00 12.80
#